data_AF-A0A3D6C2G3-F1
#
_entry.id   AF-A0A3D6C2G3-F1
#
_cell.length_a   1.000
_cell.length_b   1.000
_cell.length_c   1.000
_cell.angle_alpha   90.00
_cell.angle_beta   90.00
_cell.angle_gamma   90.00
#
_symmetry.space_group_name_H-M   'P 1'
#
loop_
_entity.id
_entity.type
_entity.pdbx_description
1 polymer ?
#
loop_
_entity_poly.entity_id
_entity_poly.type
_entity_poly.pdbx_seq_one_letter_code
_entity_poly.pdbx_strand_id
1 'polypeptide(L)'
;MKETTIDRPFDPLVFWVSASVTVLFVLWSVFFPENMTSVINAVFSWTTTQWGWLYLLTVFLLVGGCFVLMGNKYGGMKLGLPDDKPEFSNFSWFAMLFG
;
A
#
# COMPACT_ATOMS: atom_id res chain seq x y z
N MET A 1 9.51 27.10 16.86
CA MET A 1 9.79 27.63 15.50
C MET A 1 8.67 27.11 14.61
N LYS A 2 7.76 27.98 14.19
CA LYS A 2 6.64 27.62 13.31
C LYS A 2 7.19 27.54 11.89
N GLU A 3 7.25 26.34 11.31
CA GLU A 3 7.41 26.23 9.86
C GLU A 3 6.13 26.78 9.23
N THR A 4 6.28 27.91 8.55
CA THR A 4 5.27 28.46 7.64
C THR A 4 5.25 27.61 6.37
N THR A 5 4.65 26.42 6.45
CA THR A 5 4.24 25.69 5.25
C THR A 5 3.04 26.44 4.68
N ILE A 6 3.23 27.00 3.49
CA ILE A 6 2.13 27.55 2.68
C ILE A 6 1.08 26.44 2.53
N ASP A 7 -0.12 26.66 3.06
CA ASP A 7 -1.22 25.70 3.01
C ASP A 7 -1.72 25.57 1.56
N ARG A 8 -1.01 24.76 0.77
CA ARG A 8 -1.39 24.42 -0.59
C ARG A 8 -2.34 23.21 -0.50
N PRO A 9 -3.50 23.25 -1.19
CA PRO A 9 -4.45 22.15 -1.15
C PRO A 9 -3.90 20.82 -1.71
N PHE A 10 -2.79 20.87 -2.44
CA PHE A 10 -2.04 19.71 -2.90
C PHE A 10 -0.56 20.06 -3.02
N ASP A 11 0.32 19.06 -2.87
CA ASP A 11 1.74 19.22 -3.14
C ASP A 11 1.98 19.17 -4.66
N PRO A 12 2.33 20.31 -5.29
CA PRO A 12 2.44 20.39 -6.75
C PRO A 12 3.56 19.52 -7.31
N LEU A 13 4.61 19.24 -6.53
CA LEU A 13 5.73 18.41 -6.97
C LEU A 13 5.28 16.95 -7.07
N VAL A 14 4.66 16.43 -6.02
CA VAL A 14 4.16 15.05 -5.98
C VAL A 14 3.11 14.82 -7.07
N PHE A 15 2.19 15.79 -7.25
CA PHE A 15 1.17 15.72 -8.29
C PHE A 15 1.76 15.64 -9.69
N TRP A 16 2.64 16.58 -10.06
CA TRP A 16 3.17 16.62 -11.42
C TRP A 16 4.12 15.46 -11.74
N VAL A 17 4.91 15.00 -10.76
CA VAL A 17 5.79 13.84 -10.96
C VAL A 17 4.98 12.57 -11.17
N SER A 18 4.02 12.28 -10.29
CA SER A 18 3.18 11.09 -10.41
C SER A 18 2.34 11.11 -11.70
N ALA A 19 1.69 12.23 -12.01
CA ALA A 19 0.90 12.39 -13.23
C ALA A 19 1.74 12.20 -14.49
N SER A 20 2.94 12.79 -14.55
CA SER A 20 3.82 12.65 -15.71
C SER A 20 4.27 11.21 -15.93
N VAL A 21 4.65 10.51 -14.86
CA VAL A 21 5.04 9.09 -14.93
C VAL A 21 3.88 8.22 -15.40
N THR A 22 2.68 8.43 -14.86
CA THR A 22 1.47 7.71 -15.27
C THR A 22 1.14 7.95 -16.74
N VAL A 23 1.16 9.21 -17.20
CA VAL A 23 0.86 9.54 -18.60
C VAL A 23 1.88 8.89 -19.55
N LEU A 24 3.18 8.97 -19.24
CA LEU A 24 4.21 8.32 -20.06
C LEU A 24 4.03 6.80 -20.14
N PHE A 25 3.68 6.16 -19.01
CA PHE A 25 3.43 4.73 -18.96
C PHE A 25 2.22 4.33 -19.80
N VAL A 26 1.13 5.11 -19.72
CA VAL A 26 -0.08 4.89 -20.54
C VAL A 26 0.22 5.09 -22.03
N LEU A 27 0.92 6.16 -22.40
CA LEU A 27 1.29 6.41 -23.80
C LEU A 27 2.14 5.26 -24.35
N TRP A 28 3.14 4.79 -23.59
CA TRP A 28 3.94 3.63 -24.01
C TRP A 28 3.10 2.37 -24.19
N SER A 29 2.15 2.11 -23.27
CA SER A 29 1.24 0.96 -23.36
C SER A 29 0.32 1.02 -24.59
N VAL A 30 -0.11 2.21 -25.01
CA VAL A 30 -1.03 2.39 -26.15
C VAL A 30 -0.29 2.32 -27.49
N PHE A 31 0.89 2.94 -27.59
CA PHE A 31 1.64 2.97 -28.85
C PHE A 31 2.41 1.67 -29.13
N PHE A 32 2.85 0.93 -28.10
CA PHE A 32 3.65 -0.28 -28.25
C PHE A 32 3.18 -1.44 -27.34
N PRO A 33 1.96 -1.98 -27.56
CA PRO A 33 1.36 -2.97 -26.67
C PRO A 33 2.12 -4.31 -26.61
N GLU A 34 2.66 -4.78 -27.74
CA GLU A 34 3.43 -6.03 -27.80
C GLU A 34 4.77 -5.92 -27.03
N ASN A 35 5.46 -4.80 -27.21
CA ASN A 35 6.69 -4.51 -26.48
C ASN A 35 6.43 -4.39 -24.98
N MET A 36 5.39 -3.65 -24.59
CA MET A 36 4.97 -3.53 -23.19
C MET A 36 4.69 -4.91 -22.56
N THR A 37 3.94 -5.76 -23.26
CA THR A 37 3.62 -7.11 -22.80
C THR A 37 4.88 -7.97 -22.61
N SER A 38 5.80 -7.92 -23.57
CA SER A 38 7.08 -8.64 -23.48
C SER A 38 7.92 -8.18 -22.29
N VAL A 39 8.05 -6.86 -22.10
CA VAL A 39 8.83 -6.28 -21.00
C VAL A 39 8.20 -6.60 -19.64
N ILE A 40 6.89 -6.42 -19.49
CA ILE A 40 6.17 -6.74 -18.24
C ILE A 40 6.36 -8.22 -17.88
N ASN A 41 6.20 -9.12 -18.85
CA ASN A 41 6.35 -10.56 -18.62
C ASN A 41 7.80 -10.94 -18.26
N ALA A 42 8.79 -10.32 -18.91
CA ALA A 42 10.20 -10.52 -18.57
C ALA A 42 10.51 -10.07 -17.14
N VAL A 43 10.05 -8.87 -16.75
CA VAL A 43 10.22 -8.34 -15.39
C VAL A 43 9.48 -9.19 -14.36
N PHE A 44 8.26 -9.63 -14.66
CA PHE A 44 7.47 -10.49 -13.79
C PHE A 44 8.16 -11.86 -13.59
N SER A 45 8.61 -12.50 -14.66
CA SER A 45 9.33 -13.78 -14.60
C SER A 45 10.65 -13.64 -13.83
N TRP A 46 11.40 -12.57 -14.06
CA TRP A 46 12.63 -12.30 -13.32
C TRP A 46 12.38 -12.08 -11.82
N THR A 47 11.36 -11.29 -11.48
CA THR A 47 10.98 -11.02 -10.09
C THR A 47 10.52 -12.30 -9.38
N THR A 48 9.66 -13.09 -10.00
CA THR A 48 9.15 -14.33 -9.40
C THR A 48 10.22 -15.41 -9.28
N THR A 49 11.16 -15.51 -10.23
CA THR A 49 12.22 -16.54 -10.21
C THR A 49 13.34 -16.19 -9.23
N GLN A 50 13.80 -14.93 -9.20
CA GLN A 50 14.95 -14.52 -8.39
C GLN A 50 14.54 -13.97 -7.01
N TRP A 51 13.41 -13.26 -6.93
CA TRP A 51 12.92 -12.60 -5.72
C TRP A 51 11.70 -13.29 -5.10
N GLY A 52 11.24 -14.41 -5.67
CA GLY A 52 10.09 -15.17 -5.16
C GLY A 52 10.27 -15.63 -3.71
N TRP A 53 11.49 -15.99 -3.29
CA TRP A 53 11.78 -16.37 -1.91
C TRP A 53 11.58 -15.20 -0.92
N LEU A 54 11.93 -13.97 -1.30
CA LEU A 54 11.69 -12.77 -0.49
C LEU A 54 10.20 -12.46 -0.39
N TYR A 55 9.45 -12.62 -1.48
CA TYR A 55 8.00 -12.49 -1.48
C TYR A 55 7.36 -13.48 -0.49
N LEU A 56 7.71 -14.77 -0.59
CA LEU A 56 7.17 -15.81 0.28
C LEU A 56 7.53 -15.58 1.75
N LEU A 57 8.79 -15.22 2.05
CA LEU A 57 9.21 -14.89 3.41
C LEU A 57 8.50 -13.65 3.94
N THR A 58 8.32 -12.61 3.13
CA THR A 58 7.62 -11.39 3.56
C THR A 58 6.17 -11.69 3.92
N VAL A 59 5.44 -12.42 3.06
CA VAL A 59 4.06 -12.81 3.35
C VAL A 59 3.99 -13.68 4.60
N PHE A 60 4.90 -14.64 4.75
CA PHE A 60 4.98 -15.48 5.94
C PHE A 60 5.24 -14.66 7.22
N LEU A 61 6.17 -13.70 7.16
CA LEU A 61 6.50 -12.82 8.29
C LEU A 61 5.37 -11.85 8.62
N LEU A 62 4.64 -11.32 7.63
CA LEU A 62 3.48 -10.46 7.88
C LEU A 62 2.35 -11.24 8.54
N VAL A 63 2.02 -12.42 8.04
CA VAL A 63 1.01 -13.30 8.63
C VAL A 63 1.43 -13.74 10.03
N GLY A 64 2.69 -14.19 10.19
CA GLY A 64 3.27 -14.51 11.49
C GLY A 64 3.25 -13.31 12.45
N GLY A 65 3.53 -12.11 11.94
CA GLY A 65 3.44 -10.85 12.66
C GLY A 65 2.04 -10.57 13.16
N CYS A 66 1.00 -10.80 12.34
CA CYS A 66 -0.39 -10.69 12.78
C CYS A 66 -0.71 -11.67 13.93
N PHE A 67 -0.24 -12.91 13.86
CA PHE A 67 -0.42 -13.87 14.97
C PHE A 67 0.33 -13.43 16.24
N VAL A 68 1.55 -12.91 16.11
CA VAL A 68 2.33 -12.39 17.24
C VAL A 68 1.62 -11.17 17.85
N LEU A 69 1.10 -10.25 17.04
CA LEU A 69 0.35 -9.09 17.52
C LEU A 69 -0.95 -9.51 18.22
N MET A 70 -1.62 -10.55 17.73
CA MET A 70 -2.84 -11.09 18.33
C MET A 70 -2.58 -11.74 19.70
N GLY A 71 -1.50 -12.52 19.83
CA GLY A 71 -1.21 -13.28 21.06
C GLY A 71 -0.43 -12.51 22.14
N ASN A 72 0.26 -11.43 21.78
CA ASN A 72 1.14 -10.69 22.70
C ASN A 72 0.41 -9.50 23.36
N LYS A 73 1.06 -8.82 24.31
CA LYS A 73 0.63 -7.59 25.00
C LYS A 73 0.00 -6.53 24.07
N TYR A 74 0.38 -6.53 22.80
CA TYR A 74 -0.12 -5.62 21.77
C TYR A 74 -1.56 -5.89 21.34
N GLY A 75 -2.08 -7.11 21.48
CA GLY A 75 -3.45 -7.46 21.06
C GLY A 75 -4.53 -6.83 21.94
N GLY A 76 -4.22 -6.53 23.21
CA GLY A 76 -5.11 -5.82 24.13
C GLY A 76 -4.96 -4.30 24.09
N MET A 77 -4.07 -3.77 23.25
CA MET A 77 -3.80 -2.33 23.18
C MET A 77 -4.88 -1.65 22.33
N LYS A 78 -5.56 -0.65 22.91
CA LYS A 78 -6.49 0.20 22.17
C LYS A 78 -5.71 1.12 21.23
N LEU A 79 -6.11 1.15 19.96
CA LEU A 79 -5.60 2.09 18.94
C LEU A 79 -6.33 3.44 19.08
N GLY A 80 -6.06 4.16 20.17
CA GLY A 80 -6.70 5.44 20.51
C GLY A 80 -6.31 5.91 21.91
N LEU A 81 -6.93 6.97 22.41
CA LEU A 81 -6.74 7.36 23.81
C LEU A 81 -7.37 6.31 24.75
N PRO A 82 -6.87 6.18 25.99
CA PRO A 82 -7.39 5.20 26.95
C PRO A 82 -8.91 5.24 27.12
N ASP A 83 -9.52 6.43 27.04
CA ASP A 83 -10.94 6.67 27.26
C ASP A 83 -11.81 6.66 25.99
N ASP A 84 -11.22 6.52 24.80
CA ASP A 84 -11.96 6.61 23.54
C ASP A 84 -12.89 5.40 23.33
N LYS A 85 -14.10 5.61 22.84
CA LYS A 85 -15.01 4.50 22.50
C LYS A 85 -14.98 4.24 20.99
N PRO A 86 -15.23 3.00 20.53
CA PRO A 86 -15.34 2.72 19.11
C PRO A 86 -16.39 3.63 18.44
N GLU A 87 -16.01 4.28 17.34
CA GLU A 87 -16.92 5.17 16.59
C GLU A 87 -18.00 4.39 15.85
N PHE A 88 -17.71 3.15 15.45
CA PHE A 88 -18.61 2.26 14.73
C PHE A 88 -18.96 1.03 15.56
N SER A 89 -20.18 0.50 15.36
CA SER A 89 -20.56 -0.80 15.91
C SER A 89 -19.76 -1.92 15.24
N ASN A 90 -19.56 -3.05 15.94
CA ASN A 90 -18.81 -4.18 15.38
C ASN A 90 -19.36 -4.67 14.02
N PHE A 91 -20.69 -4.62 13.85
CA PHE A 91 -21.34 -4.99 12.58
C PHE A 91 -21.05 -3.97 11.48
N SER A 92 -21.16 -2.68 11.77
CA SER A 92 -20.84 -1.61 10.81
C SER A 92 -19.36 -1.62 10.42
N TRP A 93 -18.46 -1.86 11.39
CA TRP A 93 -17.02 -1.98 11.12
C TRP A 93 -16.71 -3.19 10.24
N PHE A 94 -17.31 -4.34 10.51
CA PHE A 94 -17.14 -5.53 9.67
C PHE A 94 -17.67 -5.28 8.24
N ALA A 95 -18.82 -4.62 8.11
CA ALA A 95 -19.36 -4.23 6.81
C ALA A 95 -18.43 -3.28 6.03
N MET A 96 -17.61 -2.45 6.68
CA MET A 96 -16.64 -1.59 5.98
C MET A 96 -15.44 -2.35 5.41
N LEU A 97 -15.09 -3.51 5.97
CA LEU A 97 -13.99 -4.34 5.48
C LEU A 97 -14.36 -5.16 4.25
N PHE A 98 -15.65 -5.52 4.12
CA PHE A 98 -16.18 -6.39 3.06
C PHE A 98 -17.19 -5.70 2.14
N GLY A 99 -17.47 -4.41 2.37
CA GLY A 99 -18.50 -3.63 1.71
C GLY A 99 -18.21 -3.34 0.24
#